data_AF-A0A7C8YTT1-F1
#
_entry.id   AF-A0A7C8YTT1-F1
#
_cell.length_a   1.000
_cell.length_b   1.000
_cell.length_c   1.000
_cell.angle_alpha   90.00
_cell.angle_beta   90.00
_cell.angle_gamma   90.00
#
_symmetry.space_group_name_H-M   'P 1'
#
loop_
_entity.id
_entity.type
_entity.pdbx_description
1 polymer ?
#
loop_
_entity_poly.entity_id
_entity_poly.type
_entity_poly.pdbx_seq_one_letter_code
_entity_poly.pdbx_strand_id
1 'polypeptide(L)'
;TENRIGHLKGEYDVQLTFEGDNNVLMQQVSKALLGEYIAAQKNKRPFKGLWLEHMNSSSPIIPFQLTSSNLRCPQFQTDVFCLRERDLLNRFAAEVSTNLKQGRNKEYAFVLGYQLAEDLGRAFADKAILLTFMEAEAKFTSGPIKDVLALLRSLYALIVLEEDASFLRYGYLSVTNAAAVRQEVMKLCSELRRHSMALVSSFGIPDAFLSPVAFDWVDANSWSTVQQ
;
A
#
# COMPACT_ATOMS: atom_id res chain seq x y z
N THR A 1 3.59 30.56 4.59
CA THR A 1 4.19 30.07 5.85
C THR A 1 5.66 29.76 5.62
N GLU A 2 6.54 30.03 6.59
CA GLU A 2 8.00 29.92 6.41
C GLU A 2 8.48 28.49 6.11
N ASN A 3 7.82 27.47 6.67
CA ASN A 3 8.17 26.07 6.43
C ASN A 3 7.79 25.51 5.05
N ARG A 4 7.02 26.26 4.23
CA ARG A 4 6.56 25.90 2.87
C ARG A 4 5.70 24.64 2.73
N ILE A 5 5.56 23.80 3.76
CA ILE A 5 4.80 22.53 3.72
C ILE A 5 3.35 22.73 3.28
N GLY A 6 2.68 23.76 3.82
CA GLY A 6 1.28 24.05 3.48
C GLY A 6 1.08 24.43 2.02
N HIS A 7 2.00 25.19 1.43
CA HIS A 7 1.93 25.55 0.01
C HIS A 7 2.18 24.32 -0.88
N LEU A 8 3.23 23.54 -0.57
CA LEU A 8 3.52 22.30 -1.29
C LEU A 8 2.32 21.35 -1.23
N LYS A 9 1.74 21.13 -0.05
CA LYS A 9 0.53 20.31 0.09
C LYS A 9 -0.62 20.83 -0.79
N GLY A 10 -0.89 22.14 -0.76
CA GLY A 10 -1.96 22.73 -1.56
C GLY A 10 -1.76 22.55 -3.07
N GLU A 11 -0.52 22.64 -3.56
CA GLU A 11 -0.19 22.39 -4.97
C GLU A 11 -0.34 20.91 -5.36
N TYR A 12 -0.07 19.98 -4.44
CA TYR A 12 -0.25 18.54 -4.68
C TYR A 12 -1.69 18.06 -4.49
N ASP A 13 -2.49 18.68 -3.61
CA ASP A 13 -3.86 18.23 -3.31
C ASP A 13 -4.77 18.26 -4.55
N VAL A 14 -4.51 19.15 -5.52
CA VAL A 14 -5.25 19.19 -6.80
C VAL A 14 -5.07 17.90 -7.62
N GLN A 15 -3.93 17.21 -7.47
CA GLN A 15 -3.63 15.98 -8.20
C GLN A 15 -4.54 14.82 -7.80
N LEU A 16 -5.23 14.92 -6.66
CA LEU A 16 -6.20 13.92 -6.21
C LEU A 16 -7.51 13.94 -7.03
N THR A 17 -7.70 14.97 -7.87
CA THR A 17 -8.93 15.18 -8.66
C THR A 17 -8.67 15.45 -10.15
N PHE A 18 -7.57 16.13 -10.48
CA PHE A 18 -7.36 16.70 -11.82
C PHE A 18 -7.31 15.67 -12.97
N GLU A 19 -6.65 14.52 -12.79
CA GLU A 19 -6.51 13.46 -13.80
C GLU A 19 -7.51 12.30 -13.61
N GLY A 20 -8.64 12.62 -12.97
CA GLY A 20 -9.63 11.66 -12.51
C GLY A 20 -9.68 11.63 -10.99
N ASP A 21 -10.89 11.68 -10.44
CA ASP A 21 -11.10 11.57 -9.00
C ASP A 21 -10.56 10.23 -8.48
N ASN A 22 -9.73 10.26 -7.44
CA ASN A 22 -9.08 9.07 -6.91
C ASN A 22 -10.06 7.95 -6.52
N ASN A 23 -11.25 8.28 -6.00
CA ASN A 23 -12.24 7.25 -5.64
C ASN A 23 -12.82 6.61 -6.91
N VAL A 24 -13.08 7.42 -7.94
CA VAL A 24 -13.53 6.91 -9.25
C VAL A 24 -12.46 6.04 -9.91
N LEU A 25 -11.19 6.47 -9.88
CA LEU A 25 -10.07 5.69 -10.43
C LEU A 25 -9.93 4.35 -9.68
N MET A 26 -10.09 4.36 -8.35
CA MET A 26 -10.05 3.14 -7.56
C MET A 26 -11.17 2.16 -7.93
N GLN A 27 -12.38 2.68 -8.19
CA GLN A 27 -13.49 1.88 -8.70
C GLN A 27 -13.20 1.32 -10.11
N GLN A 28 -12.53 2.10 -10.98
CA GLN A 28 -12.14 1.61 -12.31
C GLN A 28 -11.15 0.45 -12.23
N VAL A 29 -10.18 0.50 -11.31
CA VAL A 29 -9.26 -0.61 -11.03
C VAL A 29 -10.06 -1.86 -10.65
N SER A 30 -10.95 -1.76 -9.66
CA SER A 30 -11.76 -2.89 -9.20
C SER A 30 -12.69 -3.44 -10.28
N LYS A 31 -13.22 -2.57 -11.16
CA LYS A 31 -14.00 -2.98 -12.33
C LYS A 31 -13.16 -3.76 -13.34
N ALA A 32 -11.92 -3.34 -13.59
CA ALA A 32 -11.00 -4.05 -14.47
C ALA A 32 -10.64 -5.43 -13.91
N LEU A 33 -10.32 -5.50 -12.62
CA LEU A 33 -10.03 -6.78 -11.93
C LEU A 33 -11.21 -7.74 -11.98
N LEU A 34 -12.43 -7.26 -11.72
CA LEU A 34 -13.65 -8.05 -11.84
C LEU A 34 -13.87 -8.54 -13.28
N GLY A 35 -13.57 -7.71 -14.28
CA GLY A 35 -13.65 -8.06 -15.69
C GLY A 35 -12.74 -9.24 -16.03
N GLU A 36 -11.47 -9.18 -15.63
CA GLU A 36 -10.52 -10.28 -15.82
C GLU A 36 -10.93 -11.53 -15.05
N TYR A 37 -11.44 -11.38 -13.83
CA TYR A 37 -11.96 -12.49 -13.03
C TYR A 37 -13.10 -13.24 -13.72
N ILE A 38 -14.10 -12.51 -14.21
CA ILE A 38 -15.24 -13.10 -14.93
C ILE A 38 -14.76 -13.76 -16.24
N ALA A 39 -13.84 -13.12 -16.96
CA ALA A 39 -13.29 -13.66 -18.21
C ALA A 39 -12.48 -14.95 -17.97
N ALA A 40 -11.69 -14.99 -16.90
CA ALA A 40 -10.92 -16.17 -16.50
C ALA A 40 -11.86 -17.35 -16.16
N GLN A 41 -12.89 -17.10 -15.34
CA GLN A 41 -13.87 -18.12 -14.97
C GLN A 41 -14.67 -18.63 -16.17
N LYS A 42 -15.20 -17.73 -17.01
CA LYS A 42 -16.02 -18.11 -18.17
C LYS A 42 -15.24 -18.96 -19.18
N ASN A 43 -13.99 -18.57 -19.46
CA ASN A 43 -13.17 -19.23 -20.47
C ASN A 43 -12.32 -20.38 -19.89
N LYS A 44 -12.42 -20.66 -18.59
CA LYS A 44 -11.56 -21.64 -17.87
C LYS A 44 -10.07 -21.44 -18.15
N ARG A 45 -9.66 -20.18 -18.31
CA ARG A 45 -8.27 -19.80 -18.61
C ARG A 45 -7.57 -19.37 -17.33
N PRO A 46 -6.25 -19.59 -17.21
CA PRO A 46 -5.49 -19.02 -16.12
C PRO A 46 -5.55 -17.48 -16.20
N PHE A 47 -5.50 -16.83 -15.04
CA PHE A 47 -5.33 -15.40 -14.92
C PHE A 47 -3.99 -14.99 -15.53
N LYS A 48 -4.02 -13.99 -16.42
CA LYS A 48 -2.84 -13.41 -17.07
C LYS A 48 -3.06 -11.90 -17.16
N GLY A 49 -2.10 -11.12 -16.67
CA GLY A 49 -2.20 -9.66 -16.60
C GLY A 49 -2.79 -9.16 -15.28
N LEU A 50 -2.64 -7.85 -15.05
CA LEU A 50 -3.05 -7.16 -13.83
C LEU A 50 -2.52 -7.82 -12.54
N TRP A 51 -1.36 -8.49 -12.59
CA TRP A 51 -0.73 -9.11 -11.41
C TRP A 51 -1.64 -10.13 -10.70
N LEU A 52 -2.66 -10.65 -11.41
CA LEU A 52 -3.61 -11.64 -10.91
C LEU A 52 -3.08 -13.07 -11.08
N GLU A 53 -1.85 -13.28 -11.56
CA GLU A 53 -1.25 -14.60 -11.76
C GLU A 53 -1.22 -15.41 -10.47
N HIS A 54 -1.10 -14.75 -9.32
CA HIS A 54 -1.16 -15.39 -8.01
C HIS A 54 -2.48 -16.16 -7.82
N MET A 55 -3.60 -15.76 -8.44
CA MET A 55 -4.90 -16.44 -8.40
C MET A 55 -4.87 -17.86 -8.99
N ASN A 56 -3.89 -18.18 -9.84
CA ASN A 56 -3.74 -19.50 -10.45
C ASN A 56 -3.20 -20.56 -9.47
N SER A 57 -2.61 -20.12 -8.35
CA SER A 57 -2.02 -20.99 -7.34
C SER A 57 -2.93 -21.15 -6.13
N SER A 58 -2.66 -22.15 -5.30
CA SER A 58 -3.33 -22.34 -4.02
C SER A 58 -3.27 -21.07 -3.14
N SER A 59 -4.27 -20.90 -2.27
CA SER A 59 -4.31 -19.75 -1.38
C SER A 59 -3.12 -19.79 -0.42
N PRO A 60 -2.39 -18.68 -0.23
CA PRO A 60 -1.34 -18.62 0.76
C PRO A 60 -1.89 -18.89 2.16
N ILE A 61 -1.08 -19.52 3.01
CA ILE A 61 -1.43 -19.82 4.40
C ILE A 61 -0.59 -18.94 5.31
N ILE A 62 -1.28 -18.08 6.07
CA ILE A 62 -0.64 -17.20 7.05
C ILE A 62 -0.35 -17.99 8.32
N PRO A 63 0.91 -17.96 8.83
CA PRO A 63 1.24 -18.61 10.09
C PRO A 63 0.39 -18.09 11.24
N PHE A 64 -0.04 -18.99 12.12
CA PHE A 64 -0.85 -18.63 13.29
C PHE A 64 -0.14 -17.61 14.20
N GLN A 65 1.19 -17.75 14.34
CA GLN A 65 2.03 -16.86 15.12
C GLN A 65 3.13 -16.27 14.24
N LEU A 66 3.16 -14.94 14.13
CA LEU A 66 4.17 -14.22 13.37
C LEU A 66 5.35 -13.83 14.25
N THR A 67 6.56 -14.16 13.77
CA THR A 67 7.82 -13.69 14.36
C THR A 67 8.44 -12.58 13.50
N SER A 68 9.45 -11.89 14.03
CA SER A 68 10.19 -10.85 13.28
C SER A 68 10.76 -11.37 11.95
N SER A 69 11.27 -12.61 11.91
CA SER A 69 11.79 -13.21 10.67
C SER A 69 10.68 -13.50 9.67
N ASN A 70 9.48 -13.89 10.12
CA ASN A 70 8.32 -14.04 9.23
C ASN A 70 7.92 -12.69 8.65
N LEU A 71 7.77 -11.66 9.50
CA LEU A 71 7.30 -10.32 9.10
C LEU A 71 8.23 -9.63 8.10
N ARG A 72 9.54 -9.87 8.19
CA ARG A 72 10.54 -9.32 7.27
C ARG A 72 10.79 -10.17 6.03
N CYS A 73 10.21 -11.38 5.97
CA CYS A 73 10.36 -12.28 4.84
C CYS A 73 9.60 -11.75 3.61
N PRO A 74 10.27 -11.56 2.45
CA PRO A 74 9.60 -11.08 1.24
C PRO A 74 8.45 -12.00 0.76
N GLN A 75 8.61 -13.31 0.96
CA GLN A 75 7.57 -14.27 0.58
C GLN A 75 6.32 -14.09 1.44
N PHE A 76 6.46 -13.97 2.76
CA PHE A 76 5.33 -13.73 3.66
C PHE A 76 4.59 -12.43 3.31
N GLN A 77 5.33 -11.35 3.04
CA GLN A 77 4.75 -10.07 2.66
C GLN A 77 3.97 -10.17 1.35
N THR A 78 4.52 -10.88 0.36
CA THR A 78 3.81 -11.13 -0.90
C THR A 78 2.56 -11.97 -0.68
N ASP A 79 2.66 -13.02 0.14
CA ASP A 79 1.58 -13.96 0.43
C ASP A 79 0.39 -13.28 1.10
N VAL A 80 0.62 -12.43 2.11
CA VAL A 80 -0.46 -11.75 2.84
C VAL A 80 -1.16 -10.69 1.99
N PHE A 81 -0.44 -10.01 1.10
CA PHE A 81 -1.04 -9.06 0.13
C PHE A 81 -1.84 -9.80 -0.95
N CYS A 82 -1.31 -10.89 -1.48
CA CYS A 82 -2.00 -11.76 -2.42
C CYS A 82 -3.27 -12.38 -1.80
N LEU A 83 -3.21 -12.79 -0.53
CA LEU A 83 -4.37 -13.33 0.18
C LEU A 83 -5.48 -12.28 0.31
N ARG A 84 -5.13 -11.06 0.73
CA ARG A 84 -6.08 -9.94 0.84
C ARG A 84 -6.75 -9.65 -0.50
N GLU A 85 -5.97 -9.43 -1.55
CA GLU A 85 -6.52 -9.09 -2.88
C GLU A 85 -7.40 -10.23 -3.43
N ARG A 86 -6.95 -11.48 -3.32
CA ARG A 86 -7.71 -12.66 -3.73
C ARG A 86 -9.07 -12.74 -3.05
N ASP A 87 -9.10 -12.63 -1.74
CA ASP A 87 -10.33 -12.76 -0.97
C ASP A 87 -11.30 -11.60 -1.26
N LEU A 88 -10.80 -10.36 -1.31
CA LEU A 88 -11.60 -9.19 -1.69
C LEU A 88 -12.19 -9.33 -3.10
N LEU A 89 -11.39 -9.79 -4.07
CA LEU A 89 -11.87 -10.01 -5.43
C LEU A 89 -12.96 -11.09 -5.50
N ASN A 90 -12.79 -12.20 -4.77
CA ASN A 90 -13.80 -13.26 -4.69
C ASN A 90 -15.10 -12.75 -4.04
N ARG A 91 -15.02 -11.99 -2.94
CA ARG A 91 -16.18 -11.39 -2.28
C ARG A 91 -16.90 -10.43 -3.19
N PHE A 92 -16.15 -9.54 -3.83
CA PHE A 92 -16.72 -8.55 -4.74
C PHE A 92 -17.43 -9.21 -5.92
N ALA A 93 -16.83 -10.23 -6.54
CA ALA A 93 -17.46 -11.00 -7.61
C ALA A 93 -18.73 -11.74 -7.13
N ALA A 94 -18.71 -12.31 -5.93
CA ALA A 94 -19.86 -12.99 -5.34
C ALA A 94 -21.02 -12.03 -5.05
N GLU A 95 -20.73 -10.83 -4.54
CA GLU A 95 -21.72 -9.79 -4.27
C GLU A 95 -22.35 -9.25 -5.56
N VAL A 96 -21.54 -8.93 -6.57
CA VAL A 96 -22.05 -8.50 -7.88
C VAL A 96 -22.90 -9.60 -8.51
N SER A 97 -22.46 -10.86 -8.45
CA SER A 97 -23.22 -12.02 -8.95
C SER A 97 -24.56 -12.18 -8.24
N THR A 98 -24.60 -11.98 -6.91
CA THR A 98 -25.82 -12.05 -6.11
C THR A 98 -26.81 -10.96 -6.52
N ASN A 99 -26.35 -9.73 -6.67
CA ASN A 99 -27.17 -8.60 -7.10
C ASN A 99 -27.73 -8.80 -8.52
N LEU A 100 -26.95 -9.36 -9.44
CA LEU A 100 -27.41 -9.70 -10.79
C LEU A 100 -28.51 -10.77 -10.79
N LYS A 101 -28.37 -11.80 -9.95
CA LYS A 101 -29.40 -12.85 -9.79
C LYS A 101 -30.71 -12.32 -9.22
N GLN A 102 -30.67 -11.21 -8.47
CA GLN A 102 -31.85 -10.50 -7.99
C GLN A 102 -32.53 -9.62 -9.06
N GLY A 103 -32.06 -9.66 -10.32
CA GLY A 103 -32.63 -8.91 -11.43
C GLY A 103 -32.18 -7.45 -11.51
N ARG A 104 -31.17 -7.04 -10.70
CA ARG A 104 -30.58 -5.70 -10.80
C ARG A 104 -29.76 -5.59 -12.08
N ASN A 105 -29.71 -4.41 -12.68
CA ASN A 105 -28.84 -4.16 -13.82
C ASN A 105 -27.35 -4.19 -13.41
N LYS A 106 -26.45 -4.29 -14.39
CA LYS A 106 -25.01 -4.49 -14.15
C LYS A 106 -24.36 -3.31 -13.45
N GLU A 107 -24.70 -2.11 -13.88
CA GLU A 107 -24.14 -0.87 -13.37
C GLU A 107 -24.53 -0.67 -11.91
N TYR A 108 -25.79 -0.93 -11.57
CA TYR A 108 -26.29 -0.83 -10.21
C TYR A 108 -25.76 -1.95 -9.31
N ALA A 109 -25.64 -3.18 -9.81
CA ALA A 109 -25.03 -4.28 -9.06
C ALA A 109 -23.57 -3.97 -8.67
N PHE A 110 -22.81 -3.30 -9.54
CA PHE A 110 -21.46 -2.84 -9.24
C PHE A 110 -21.44 -1.76 -8.16
N VAL A 111 -22.29 -0.73 -8.30
CA VAL A 111 -22.36 0.40 -7.35
C VAL A 111 -22.74 -0.05 -5.93
N LEU A 112 -23.54 -1.11 -5.79
CA LEU A 112 -23.91 -1.63 -4.47
C LEU A 112 -22.72 -2.24 -3.72
N GLY A 113 -21.77 -2.83 -4.44
CA GLY A 113 -20.55 -3.40 -3.86
C GLY A 113 -19.40 -2.39 -3.70
N TYR A 114 -19.67 -1.09 -3.65
CA TYR A 114 -18.63 -0.05 -3.69
C TYR A 114 -17.60 -0.17 -2.56
N GLN A 115 -18.02 -0.60 -1.36
CA GLN A 115 -17.11 -0.74 -0.21
C GLN A 115 -16.04 -1.80 -0.48
N LEU A 116 -16.46 -2.97 -1.01
CA LEU A 116 -15.52 -4.01 -1.44
C LEU A 116 -14.70 -3.56 -2.65
N ALA A 117 -15.29 -2.79 -3.56
CA ALA A 117 -14.56 -2.24 -4.70
C ALA A 117 -13.46 -1.26 -4.25
N GLU A 118 -13.71 -0.43 -3.23
CA GLU A 118 -12.72 0.48 -2.67
C GLU A 118 -11.57 -0.30 -2.00
N ASP A 119 -11.91 -1.23 -1.10
CA ASP A 119 -10.93 -2.09 -0.42
C ASP A 119 -10.09 -2.89 -1.44
N LEU A 120 -10.72 -3.45 -2.48
CA LEU A 120 -10.05 -4.22 -3.53
C LEU A 120 -9.08 -3.36 -4.34
N GLY A 121 -9.49 -2.16 -4.74
CA GLY A 121 -8.64 -1.28 -5.53
C GLY A 121 -7.41 -0.86 -4.72
N ARG A 122 -7.60 -0.53 -3.44
CA ARG A 122 -6.49 -0.23 -2.52
C ARG A 122 -5.58 -1.45 -2.35
N ALA A 123 -6.14 -2.64 -2.16
CA ALA A 123 -5.37 -3.87 -2.04
C ALA A 123 -4.50 -4.16 -3.26
N PHE A 124 -5.01 -3.89 -4.46
CA PHE A 124 -4.26 -3.99 -5.72
C PHE A 124 -3.11 -2.98 -5.78
N ALA A 125 -3.39 -1.70 -5.49
CA ALA A 125 -2.38 -0.64 -5.53
C ALA A 125 -1.25 -0.90 -4.54
N ASP A 126 -1.60 -1.27 -3.30
CA ASP A 126 -0.63 -1.58 -2.25
C ASP A 126 0.31 -2.73 -2.65
N LYS A 127 -0.25 -3.79 -3.25
CA LYS A 127 0.50 -4.95 -3.76
C LYS A 127 1.40 -4.55 -4.92
N ALA A 128 0.91 -3.75 -5.86
CA ALA A 128 1.71 -3.26 -6.97
C ALA A 128 2.94 -2.46 -6.49
N ILE A 129 2.77 -1.61 -5.47
CA ILE A 129 3.88 -0.87 -4.86
C ILE A 129 4.87 -1.82 -4.17
N LEU A 130 4.38 -2.81 -3.40
CA LEU A 130 5.24 -3.81 -2.75
C LEU A 130 6.11 -4.56 -3.78
N LEU A 131 5.49 -5.02 -4.86
CA LEU A 131 6.19 -5.78 -5.89
C LEU A 131 7.18 -4.90 -6.67
N THR A 132 6.85 -3.62 -6.89
CA THR A 132 7.79 -2.64 -7.47
C THR A 132 9.01 -2.43 -6.54
N PHE A 133 8.80 -2.37 -5.22
CA PHE A 133 9.89 -2.35 -4.24
C PHE A 133 10.79 -3.60 -4.37
N MET A 134 10.19 -4.77 -4.50
CA MET A 134 10.93 -6.03 -4.64
C MET A 134 11.71 -6.10 -5.95
N GLU A 135 11.14 -5.62 -7.05
CA GLU A 135 11.84 -5.51 -8.34
C GLU A 135 13.04 -4.55 -8.27
N ALA A 136 12.88 -3.41 -7.60
CA ALA A 136 13.98 -2.47 -7.38
C ALA A 136 15.08 -3.08 -6.48
N GLU A 137 14.72 -3.77 -5.40
CA GLU A 137 15.65 -4.47 -4.51
C GLU A 137 16.41 -5.61 -5.23
N ALA A 138 15.74 -6.32 -6.15
CA ALA A 138 16.31 -7.42 -6.91
C ALA A 138 17.45 -7.00 -7.85
N LYS A 139 17.57 -5.71 -8.20
CA LYS A 139 18.68 -5.17 -8.99
C LYS A 139 20.02 -5.23 -8.26
N PHE A 140 20.00 -5.43 -6.94
CA PHE A 140 21.19 -5.53 -6.11
C PHE A 140 21.31 -6.95 -5.56
N THR A 141 22.47 -7.59 -5.67
CA THR A 141 22.70 -8.96 -5.18
C THR A 141 23.02 -8.98 -3.68
N SER A 142 23.82 -8.04 -3.21
CA SER A 142 24.19 -7.85 -1.80
C SER A 142 24.68 -6.42 -1.53
N GLY A 143 24.88 -6.09 -0.26
CA GLY A 143 25.52 -4.85 0.16
C GLY A 143 24.56 -3.82 0.78
N PRO A 144 25.11 -2.69 1.27
CA PRO A 144 24.39 -1.77 2.15
C PRO A 144 23.15 -1.14 1.50
N ILE A 145 23.15 -0.92 0.18
CA ILE A 145 21.99 -0.40 -0.54
C ILE A 145 20.84 -1.41 -0.52
N LYS A 146 21.14 -2.70 -0.77
CA LYS A 146 20.14 -3.76 -0.73
C LYS A 146 19.54 -3.88 0.67
N ASP A 147 20.38 -3.80 1.71
CA ASP A 147 19.94 -3.89 3.10
C ASP A 147 18.99 -2.75 3.48
N VAL A 148 19.30 -1.51 3.07
CA VAL A 148 18.43 -0.34 3.30
C VAL A 148 17.13 -0.45 2.49
N LEU A 149 17.19 -0.91 1.24
CA LEU A 149 15.98 -1.14 0.43
C LEU A 149 15.09 -2.23 1.03
N ALA A 150 15.67 -3.30 1.59
CA ALA A 150 14.95 -4.34 2.28
C ALA A 150 14.28 -3.84 3.57
N LEU A 151 14.94 -2.94 4.32
CA LEU A 151 14.35 -2.24 5.46
C LEU A 151 13.15 -1.39 5.04
N LEU A 152 13.29 -0.58 3.97
CA LEU A 152 12.21 0.26 3.44
C LEU A 152 11.02 -0.56 2.94
N ARG A 153 11.28 -1.63 2.17
CA ARG A 153 10.22 -2.55 1.73
C ARG A 153 9.48 -3.15 2.92
N SER A 154 10.22 -3.63 3.92
CA SER A 154 9.61 -4.23 5.10
C SER A 154 8.79 -3.21 5.88
N LEU A 155 9.30 -1.98 6.04
CA LEU A 155 8.57 -0.91 6.72
C LEU A 155 7.27 -0.57 5.97
N TYR A 156 7.34 -0.41 4.65
CA TYR A 156 6.16 -0.18 3.82
C TYR A 156 5.13 -1.31 3.99
N ALA A 157 5.54 -2.57 3.83
CA ALA A 157 4.65 -3.71 3.94
C ALA A 157 3.97 -3.80 5.31
N LEU A 158 4.72 -3.54 6.39
CA LEU A 158 4.18 -3.61 7.75
C LEU A 158 3.30 -2.41 8.12
N ILE A 159 3.57 -1.20 7.61
CA ILE A 159 2.68 -0.05 7.77
C ILE A 159 1.32 -0.33 7.11
N VAL A 160 1.31 -0.88 5.88
CA VAL A 160 0.06 -1.28 5.21
C VAL A 160 -0.71 -2.30 6.05
N LEU A 161 -0.02 -3.29 6.64
CA LEU A 161 -0.64 -4.29 7.53
C LEU A 161 -1.17 -3.70 8.84
N GLU A 162 -0.55 -2.64 9.37
CA GLU A 162 -0.95 -1.96 10.60
C GLU A 162 -2.14 -0.99 10.38
N GLU A 163 -2.10 -0.22 9.29
CA GLU A 163 -3.05 0.87 9.05
C GLU A 163 -4.31 0.45 8.30
N ASP A 164 -4.24 -0.56 7.43
CA ASP A 164 -5.40 -1.01 6.68
C ASP A 164 -6.28 -1.95 7.52
N ALA A 165 -7.45 -1.44 7.90
CA ALA A 165 -8.44 -2.16 8.70
C ALA A 165 -8.94 -3.46 8.03
N SER A 166 -8.81 -3.63 6.70
CA SER A 166 -9.24 -4.82 5.98
C SER A 166 -8.57 -6.11 6.49
N PHE A 167 -7.31 -6.03 6.94
CA PHE A 167 -6.59 -7.18 7.49
C PHE A 167 -7.25 -7.77 8.73
N LEU A 168 -7.82 -6.94 9.59
CA LEU A 168 -8.59 -7.37 10.75
C LEU A 168 -10.06 -7.63 10.40
N ARG A 169 -10.67 -6.75 9.58
CA ARG A 169 -12.09 -6.82 9.18
C ARG A 169 -12.44 -8.16 8.52
N TYR A 170 -11.55 -8.67 7.67
CA TYR A 170 -11.75 -9.93 6.95
C TYR A 170 -10.96 -11.11 7.54
N GLY A 171 -10.24 -10.89 8.65
CA GLY A 171 -9.58 -11.94 9.41
C GLY A 171 -8.30 -12.51 8.78
N TYR A 172 -7.61 -11.75 7.93
CA TYR A 172 -6.29 -12.15 7.40
C TYR A 172 -5.22 -12.17 8.48
N LEU A 173 -5.35 -11.28 9.48
CA LEU A 173 -4.52 -11.25 10.67
C LEU A 173 -5.38 -11.43 11.93
N SER A 174 -4.84 -12.15 12.90
CA SER A 174 -5.37 -12.15 14.27
C SER A 174 -4.98 -10.87 15.00
N VAL A 175 -5.68 -10.54 16.09
CA VAL A 175 -5.32 -9.41 16.96
C VAL A 175 -3.89 -9.55 17.49
N THR A 176 -3.47 -10.77 17.84
CA THR A 176 -2.11 -11.07 18.28
C THR A 176 -1.08 -10.79 17.18
N ASN A 177 -1.36 -11.20 15.94
CA ASN A 177 -0.48 -10.95 14.82
C ASN A 177 -0.43 -9.46 14.45
N ALA A 178 -1.54 -8.74 14.52
CA ALA A 178 -1.55 -7.28 14.32
C ALA A 178 -0.73 -6.55 15.40
N ALA A 179 -0.78 -6.99 16.65
CA ALA A 179 0.09 -6.46 17.70
C ALA A 179 1.58 -6.74 17.43
N ALA A 180 1.91 -7.93 16.90
CA ALA A 180 3.28 -8.26 16.50
C ALA A 180 3.77 -7.39 15.33
N VAL A 181 2.91 -7.14 14.32
CA VAL A 181 3.20 -6.19 13.21
C VAL A 181 3.54 -4.81 13.77
N ARG A 182 2.68 -4.27 14.64
CA ARG A 182 2.88 -2.94 15.26
C ARG A 182 4.20 -2.85 16.05
N GLN A 183 4.55 -3.90 16.79
CA GLN A 183 5.85 -3.94 17.49
C GLN A 183 7.03 -3.96 16.53
N GLU A 184 6.90 -4.65 15.40
CA GLU A 184 7.95 -4.76 14.41
C GLU A 184 8.13 -3.46 13.62
N VAL A 185 7.05 -2.72 13.34
CA VAL A 185 7.12 -1.35 12.76
C VAL A 185 7.99 -0.43 13.63
N MET A 186 7.83 -0.44 14.95
CA MET A 186 8.66 0.36 15.86
C MET A 186 10.15 -0.01 15.78
N LYS A 187 10.48 -1.30 15.63
CA LYS A 187 11.86 -1.76 15.45
C LYS A 187 12.44 -1.28 14.12
N LEU A 188 11.68 -1.44 13.03
CA LEU A 188 12.10 -0.99 11.70
C LEU A 188 12.34 0.53 11.67
N CYS A 189 11.46 1.33 12.28
CA CYS A 189 11.68 2.77 12.43
C CYS A 189 12.97 3.09 13.20
N SER A 190 13.28 2.33 14.25
CA SER A 190 14.51 2.51 15.05
C SER A 190 15.78 2.14 14.27
N GLU A 191 15.71 1.11 13.42
CA GLU A 191 16.80 0.72 12.53
C GLU A 191 17.01 1.74 11.41
N LEU A 192 15.92 2.17 10.77
CA LEU A 192 15.93 3.15 9.67
C LEU A 192 16.41 4.53 10.12
N ARG A 193 16.21 4.89 11.39
CA ARG A 193 16.67 6.17 11.97
C ARG A 193 18.16 6.45 11.69
N ARG A 194 19.02 5.43 11.68
CA ARG A 194 20.46 5.60 11.42
C ARG A 194 20.77 6.02 9.98
N HIS A 195 19.82 5.76 9.07
CA HIS A 195 19.93 6.04 7.65
C HIS A 195 19.08 7.23 7.20
N SER A 196 18.29 7.85 8.09
CA SER A 196 17.29 8.86 7.73
C SER A 196 17.89 10.03 6.94
N MET A 197 19.01 10.60 7.43
CA MET A 197 19.69 11.71 6.75
C MET A 197 20.23 11.31 5.38
N ALA A 198 20.83 10.12 5.27
CA ALA A 198 21.34 9.63 3.99
C ALA A 198 20.21 9.39 2.97
N LEU A 199 19.07 8.86 3.43
CA LEU A 199 17.89 8.62 2.61
C LEU A 199 17.31 9.93 2.06
N VAL A 200 17.07 10.93 2.92
CA VAL A 200 16.52 12.21 2.45
C VAL A 200 17.52 12.97 1.57
N SER A 201 18.82 12.89 1.88
CA SER A 201 19.86 13.51 1.05
C SER A 201 19.99 12.84 -0.31
N SER A 202 19.67 11.55 -0.43
CA SER A 202 19.77 10.81 -1.69
C SER A 202 18.79 11.28 -2.77
N PHE A 203 17.72 12.01 -2.41
CA PHE A 203 16.84 12.66 -3.39
C PHE A 203 17.56 13.75 -4.20
N GLY A 204 18.69 14.28 -3.70
CA GLY A 204 19.47 15.29 -4.42
C GLY A 204 18.72 16.61 -4.65
N ILE A 205 17.76 16.95 -3.78
CA ILE A 205 16.99 18.19 -3.87
C ILE A 205 17.92 19.36 -3.51
N PRO A 206 18.14 20.34 -4.41
CA PRO A 206 19.00 21.48 -4.11
C PRO A 206 18.46 22.35 -2.97
N ASP A 207 19.36 22.88 -2.15
CA ASP A 207 19.04 23.68 -0.95
C ASP A 207 18.08 24.85 -1.21
N ALA A 208 18.17 25.48 -2.38
CA ALA A 208 17.28 26.59 -2.78
C ALA A 208 15.79 26.20 -2.80
N PHE A 209 15.48 24.92 -3.02
CA PHE A 209 14.11 24.39 -3.02
C PHE A 209 13.63 23.99 -1.62
N LEU A 210 14.54 23.84 -0.65
CA LEU A 210 14.20 23.48 0.73
C LEU A 210 13.74 24.70 1.54
N SER A 211 12.92 24.47 2.56
CA SER A 211 12.52 25.51 3.50
C SER A 211 13.53 25.66 4.65
N PRO A 212 13.57 26.82 5.34
CA PRO A 212 14.54 27.06 6.42
C PRO A 212 14.57 25.98 7.51
N VAL A 213 13.42 25.36 7.81
CA VAL A 213 13.30 24.27 8.80
C VAL A 213 14.06 22.99 8.40
N ALA A 214 14.47 22.84 7.15
CA ALA A 214 15.30 21.72 6.69
C ALA A 214 16.77 21.84 7.12
N PHE A 215 17.19 23.03 7.57
CA PHE A 215 18.55 23.32 8.02
C PHE A 215 18.58 23.45 9.55
N ASP A 216 18.78 24.65 10.09
CA ASP A 216 18.70 24.91 11.52
C ASP A 216 17.25 25.21 11.93
N TRP A 217 16.53 24.15 12.28
CA TRP A 217 15.14 24.27 12.72
C TRP A 217 15.01 24.96 14.09
N VAL A 218 16.06 25.01 14.91
CA VAL A 218 16.02 25.69 16.22
C VAL A 218 16.10 27.19 16.00
N ASP A 219 17.07 27.64 15.21
CA ASP A 219 17.20 29.04 14.81
C ASP A 219 15.97 29.50 14.02
N ALA A 220 15.52 28.71 13.04
CA ALA A 220 14.37 29.03 12.20
C ALA A 220 13.04 29.12 12.98
N ASN A 221 12.92 28.47 14.13
CA ASN A 221 11.74 28.58 15.01
C ASN A 221 12.03 29.43 16.27
N SER A 222 13.23 30.00 16.38
CA SER A 222 13.56 30.92 17.46
C SER A 222 12.83 32.23 17.19
N TRP A 223 11.89 32.57 18.05
CA TRP A 223 11.22 33.86 17.97
C TRP A 223 12.27 34.93 18.25
N SER A 224 12.63 35.71 17.24
CA SER A 224 13.29 36.98 17.50
C SER A 224 12.35 37.76 18.42
N THR A 225 12.87 38.15 19.60
CA THR A 225 12.13 39.03 20.50
C THR A 225 11.85 40.27 19.68
N VAL A 226 10.60 40.44 19.24
CA VAL A 226 10.17 41.63 18.50
C VAL A 226 10.53 42.81 19.39
N GLN A 227 11.56 43.57 18.99
CA GLN A 227 11.79 44.89 19.56
C GLN A 227 10.55 45.71 19.23
N GLN A 228 9.71 45.92 20.24
CA GLN A 228 8.68 46.97 20.27
C GLN A 228 9.34 48.35 20.18
#